data_AF-A0A397GDZ9-F1
#
_entry.id   AF-A0A397GDZ9-F1
#
_cell.length_a   1.000
_cell.length_b   1.000
_cell.length_c   1.000
_cell.angle_alpha   90.00
_cell.angle_beta   90.00
_cell.angle_gamma   90.00
#
_symmetry.space_group_name_H-M   'P 1'
#
loop_
_entity.id
_entity.type
_entity.pdbx_description
1 polymer ?
#
loop_
_entity_poly.entity_id
_entity_poly.type
_entity_poly.pdbx_seq_one_letter_code
_entity_poly.pdbx_strand_id
1 'polypeptide(L)'
;MEKFLGIAQNPTLSTDLKEWSNENFETLKITHRQYLPLIRYFHIPGEVIWEKVKPHKKILEQLWDDIIQHYISPNKSVTSPVLPARIVSNPELSSRTTSTPNCHQTILDSNKERTCRRTFIMEGMVFTPKTFWNMCHRHSDIIVIVKIAGTDEIVDGYNPLAWDKLKSGFMETDNSFVFSLKNDNIKNSIHSRVKSSGGLYYPLDQNMYGPWFGFNEFMIGSNVSDFTQDKLCQCKIDDILGAAKYEKPIRTTD
;
A
#
# COMPACT_ATOMS: atom_id res chain seq x y z
N MET A 1 -9.17 3.94 -8.59
CA MET A 1 -8.70 5.17 -9.22
C MET A 1 -8.87 6.35 -8.29
N GLU A 2 -10.05 6.55 -7.71
CA GLU A 2 -10.31 7.61 -6.71
C GLU A 2 -9.29 7.65 -5.56
N LYS A 3 -8.91 6.49 -5.00
CA LYS A 3 -7.84 6.37 -3.98
C LYS A 3 -6.45 6.72 -4.51
N PHE A 4 -6.17 6.49 -5.79
CA PHE A 4 -4.89 6.82 -6.45
C PHE A 4 -4.83 8.29 -6.89
N LEU A 5 -5.99 8.90 -7.15
CA LEU A 5 -6.15 10.29 -7.56
C LEU A 5 -6.29 11.24 -6.36
N GLY A 6 -6.08 10.79 -5.12
CA GLY A 6 -6.14 11.65 -3.94
C GLY A 6 -7.48 12.35 -3.74
N ILE A 7 -8.57 11.91 -4.38
CA ILE A 7 -9.88 12.58 -4.31
C ILE A 7 -10.40 12.58 -2.87
N ALA A 8 -10.17 11.49 -2.14
CA ALA A 8 -10.50 11.38 -0.73
C ALA A 8 -9.60 12.22 0.21
N GLN A 9 -8.49 12.77 -0.30
CA GLN A 9 -7.50 13.57 0.46
C GLN A 9 -7.70 15.09 0.28
N ASN A 10 -8.57 15.50 -0.64
CA ASN A 10 -8.93 16.90 -0.86
C ASN A 10 -10.37 17.15 -0.38
N PRO A 11 -10.58 17.59 0.87
CA PRO A 11 -11.92 17.77 1.44
C PRO A 11 -12.75 18.87 0.75
N THR A 12 -12.12 19.70 -0.08
CA THR A 12 -12.79 20.70 -0.93
C THR A 12 -13.35 20.12 -2.24
N LEU A 13 -12.94 18.91 -2.63
CA LEU A 13 -13.40 18.26 -3.85
C LEU A 13 -14.61 17.36 -3.55
N SER A 14 -15.70 17.57 -4.29
CA SER A 14 -16.87 16.70 -4.21
C SER A 14 -16.52 15.28 -4.62
N THR A 15 -17.20 14.29 -4.01
CA THR A 15 -17.13 12.90 -4.46
C THR A 15 -17.87 12.67 -5.78
N ASP A 16 -18.80 13.55 -6.16
CA ASP A 16 -19.47 13.49 -7.46
C ASP A 16 -18.67 14.28 -8.51
N LEU A 17 -18.08 13.55 -9.46
CA LEU A 17 -17.35 14.13 -10.60
C LEU A 17 -18.19 15.08 -11.47
N LYS A 18 -19.53 15.01 -11.39
CA LYS A 18 -20.42 15.94 -12.09
C LYS A 18 -20.41 17.34 -11.49
N GLU A 19 -20.07 17.46 -10.21
CA GLU A 19 -20.01 18.73 -9.49
C GLU A 19 -18.66 19.46 -9.66
N TRP A 20 -17.72 18.85 -10.39
CA TRP A 20 -16.38 19.40 -10.55
C TRP A 20 -16.33 20.52 -11.59
N SER A 21 -15.76 21.65 -11.19
CA SER A 21 -15.36 22.72 -12.11
C SER A 21 -14.17 22.29 -12.97
N ASN A 22 -13.92 22.99 -14.08
CA ASN A 22 -12.72 22.76 -14.89
C ASN A 22 -11.43 23.02 -14.08
N GLU A 23 -11.45 23.98 -13.16
CA GLU A 23 -10.33 24.28 -12.25
C GLU A 23 -10.01 23.10 -11.32
N ASN A 24 -11.02 22.38 -10.84
CA ASN A 24 -10.83 21.17 -10.04
C ASN A 24 -10.10 20.09 -10.85
N PHE A 25 -10.49 19.88 -12.11
CA PHE A 25 -9.84 18.93 -13.00
C PHE A 25 -8.38 19.31 -13.30
N GLU A 26 -8.11 20.59 -13.58
CA GLU A 26 -6.74 21.07 -13.83
C GLU A 26 -5.86 20.97 -12.58
N THR A 27 -6.39 21.32 -11.41
CA THR A 27 -5.65 21.19 -10.15
C THR A 27 -5.27 19.75 -9.88
N LEU A 28 -6.20 18.81 -10.05
CA LEU A 28 -5.92 17.39 -9.88
C LEU A 28 -4.90 16.88 -10.89
N LYS A 29 -5.03 17.30 -12.15
CA LYS A 29 -4.09 16.95 -13.23
C LYS A 29 -2.67 17.42 -12.92
N ILE A 30 -2.50 18.67 -12.49
CA ILE A 30 -1.20 19.22 -12.10
C ILE A 30 -0.63 18.44 -10.91
N THR A 31 -1.44 18.21 -9.88
CA THR A 31 -1.05 17.51 -8.65
C THR A 31 -0.55 16.08 -8.94
N HIS A 32 -1.23 15.37 -9.85
CA HIS A 32 -0.89 13.98 -10.17
C HIS A 32 -0.07 13.81 -11.45
N ARG A 33 0.44 14.89 -12.05
CA ARG A 33 1.15 14.87 -13.34
C ARG A 33 2.34 13.90 -13.36
N GLN A 34 3.05 13.78 -12.25
CA GLN A 34 4.20 12.87 -12.12
C GLN A 34 3.79 11.39 -11.95
N TYR A 35 2.60 11.13 -11.41
CA TYR A 35 2.16 9.78 -11.03
C TYR A 35 1.29 9.12 -12.10
N LEU A 36 0.47 9.88 -12.83
CA LEU A 36 -0.40 9.35 -13.89
C LEU A 36 0.39 8.53 -14.92
N PRO A 37 1.55 8.98 -15.44
CA PRO A 37 2.33 8.19 -16.40
C PRO A 37 2.91 6.90 -15.83
N LEU A 38 2.99 6.75 -14.49
CA LEU A 38 3.53 5.56 -13.83
C LEU A 38 2.52 4.40 -13.77
N ILE A 39 1.24 4.67 -14.05
CA ILE A 39 0.18 3.67 -14.08
C ILE A 39 0.23 2.91 -15.42
N ARG A 40 0.21 1.58 -15.35
CA ARG A 40 0.30 0.72 -16.53
C ARG A 40 -1.04 0.46 -17.18
N TYR A 41 -1.70 1.51 -17.66
CA TYR A 41 -3.06 1.44 -18.24
C TYR A 41 -3.23 0.38 -19.33
N PHE A 42 -2.21 0.20 -20.17
CA PHE A 42 -2.18 -0.78 -21.27
C PHE A 42 -2.18 -2.25 -20.80
N HIS A 43 -1.91 -2.50 -19.51
CA HIS A 43 -1.92 -3.85 -18.92
C HIS A 43 -3.13 -4.09 -18.00
N ILE A 44 -4.02 -3.09 -17.86
CA ILE A 44 -5.26 -3.25 -17.09
C ILE A 44 -6.27 -4.01 -17.97
N PRO A 45 -7.26 -4.74 -17.43
CA PRO A 45 -8.35 -5.25 -18.27
C PRO A 45 -9.24 -4.11 -18.79
N GLY A 46 -9.69 -4.19 -20.04
CA GLY A 46 -10.52 -3.15 -20.67
C GLY A 46 -11.82 -2.84 -19.91
N GLU A 47 -12.44 -3.85 -19.30
CA GLU A 47 -13.61 -3.69 -18.42
C GLU A 47 -13.31 -2.76 -17.24
N VAL A 48 -12.15 -2.94 -16.59
CA VAL A 48 -11.72 -2.11 -15.46
C VAL A 48 -11.40 -0.68 -15.92
N ILE A 49 -10.82 -0.51 -17.12
CA ILE A 49 -10.64 0.81 -17.74
C ILE A 49 -12.00 1.49 -17.94
N TRP A 50 -12.97 0.77 -18.48
CA TRP A 50 -14.28 1.30 -18.78
C TRP A 50 -15.07 1.70 -17.53
N GLU A 51 -15.03 0.89 -16.48
CA GLU A 51 -15.78 1.13 -15.25
C GLU A 51 -15.09 2.14 -14.33
N LYS A 52 -13.77 2.00 -14.11
CA LYS A 52 -13.06 2.72 -13.06
C LYS A 52 -12.19 3.87 -13.56
N VAL A 53 -11.82 3.87 -14.84
CA VAL A 53 -10.93 4.89 -15.43
C VAL A 53 -11.70 5.92 -16.24
N LYS A 54 -12.68 5.48 -17.03
CA LYS A 54 -13.54 6.34 -17.85
C LYS A 54 -14.13 7.57 -17.13
N PRO A 55 -14.60 7.49 -15.87
CA PRO A 55 -15.14 8.66 -15.19
C PRO A 55 -14.14 9.83 -15.10
N HIS A 56 -12.84 9.51 -15.10
CA HIS A 56 -11.74 10.46 -14.92
C HIS A 56 -11.06 10.86 -16.25
N LYS A 57 -11.67 10.54 -17.40
CA LYS A 57 -11.05 10.75 -18.73
C LYS A 57 -10.57 12.18 -18.99
N LYS A 58 -11.23 13.19 -18.39
CA LYS A 58 -10.86 14.61 -18.54
C LYS A 58 -9.44 14.90 -18.03
N ILE A 59 -8.97 14.18 -17.02
CA ILE A 59 -7.64 14.36 -16.43
C ILE A 59 -6.56 13.67 -17.26
N LEU A 60 -6.94 12.65 -18.03
CA LEU A 60 -6.03 11.84 -18.85
C LEU A 60 -5.77 12.47 -20.22
N GLU A 61 -6.71 13.25 -20.76
CA GLU A 61 -6.57 13.94 -22.06
C GLU A 61 -6.06 12.99 -23.16
N GLN A 62 -4.91 13.30 -23.77
CA GLN A 62 -4.28 12.51 -24.84
C GLN A 62 -4.03 11.04 -24.42
N LEU A 63 -3.74 10.80 -23.14
CA LEU A 63 -3.51 9.45 -22.63
C LEU A 63 -4.78 8.60 -22.70
N TRP A 64 -5.97 9.21 -22.56
CA TRP A 64 -7.24 8.48 -22.70
C TRP A 64 -7.41 7.93 -24.12
N ASP A 65 -7.13 8.76 -25.12
CA ASP A 65 -7.27 8.35 -26.53
C ASP A 65 -6.24 7.27 -26.89
N ASP A 66 -5.02 7.37 -26.38
CA ASP A 66 -3.99 6.34 -26.52
C ASP A 66 -4.40 5.02 -25.86
N ILE A 67 -4.98 5.05 -24.66
CA ILE A 67 -5.50 3.87 -23.97
C ILE A 67 -6.58 3.20 -24.82
N ILE A 68 -7.59 3.96 -25.25
CA ILE A 68 -8.70 3.41 -26.05
C ILE A 68 -8.22 2.88 -27.39
N GLN A 69 -7.32 3.59 -28.07
CA GLN A 69 -6.71 3.14 -29.32
C GLN A 69 -5.97 1.81 -29.13
N HIS A 70 -5.25 1.62 -28.02
CA HIS A 70 -4.56 0.38 -27.75
C HIS A 70 -5.51 -0.82 -27.62
N TYR A 71 -6.68 -0.65 -26.99
CA TYR A 71 -7.67 -1.74 -26.90
C TYR A 71 -8.39 -2.02 -28.22
N ILE A 72 -8.65 -0.98 -29.03
CA ILE A 72 -9.35 -1.13 -30.32
C ILE A 72 -8.39 -1.66 -31.40
N SER A 73 -7.13 -1.26 -31.37
CA SER A 73 -6.14 -1.54 -32.41
C SER A 73 -4.73 -1.60 -31.80
N PRO A 74 -4.39 -2.72 -31.12
CA PRO A 74 -3.12 -2.86 -30.38
C PRO A 74 -1.87 -2.74 -31.25
N ASN A 75 -1.99 -2.97 -32.56
CA ASN A 75 -0.89 -2.87 -33.53
C ASN A 75 -0.58 -1.42 -33.95
N LYS A 76 -1.39 -0.44 -33.56
CA LYS A 76 -1.20 0.96 -33.92
C LYS A 76 -0.37 1.66 -32.85
N SER A 77 0.64 2.42 -33.27
CA SER A 77 1.51 3.17 -32.35
C SER A 77 0.70 4.19 -31.54
N VAL A 78 0.99 4.28 -30.24
CA VAL A 78 0.46 5.28 -29.33
C VAL A 78 1.55 6.30 -28.98
N THR A 79 1.16 7.53 -28.66
CA THR A 79 2.12 8.60 -28.31
C THR A 79 2.61 8.51 -26.87
N SER A 80 1.80 7.93 -25.99
CA SER A 80 2.09 7.79 -24.56
C SER A 80 3.11 6.69 -24.27
N PRO A 81 3.97 6.87 -23.25
CA PRO A 81 4.96 5.86 -22.86
C PRO A 81 4.27 4.58 -22.37
N VAL A 82 4.44 3.48 -23.10
CA VAL A 82 3.95 2.16 -22.69
C VAL A 82 4.97 1.56 -21.73
N LEU A 83 4.66 1.61 -20.44
CA LEU A 83 5.51 0.98 -19.43
C LEU A 83 5.47 -0.55 -19.56
N PRO A 84 6.62 -1.25 -19.49
CA PRO A 84 6.67 -2.70 -19.63
C PRO A 84 5.89 -3.42 -18.52
N ALA A 85 5.33 -4.58 -18.85
CA ALA A 85 4.72 -5.47 -17.87
C ALA A 85 5.71 -5.80 -16.73
N ARG A 86 5.25 -5.82 -15.48
CA ARG A 86 6.03 -6.43 -14.40
C ARG A 86 5.95 -7.94 -14.62
N ILE A 87 7.05 -8.57 -15.00
CA ILE A 87 7.17 -10.02 -14.93
C ILE A 87 7.21 -10.36 -13.44
N VAL A 88 6.10 -10.88 -12.92
CA VAL A 88 6.14 -11.60 -11.63
C VAL A 88 6.66 -12.98 -11.99
N SER A 89 7.98 -13.18 -11.86
CA SER A 89 8.53 -14.53 -11.84
C SER A 89 7.94 -15.23 -10.62
N ASN A 90 6.94 -16.08 -10.83
CA ASN A 90 6.45 -17.00 -9.81
C ASN A 90 7.57 -18.03 -9.56
N PRO A 91 8.19 -18.09 -8.38
CA PRO A 91 8.76 -19.35 -7.93
C PRO A 91 7.56 -20.25 -7.59
N GLU A 92 7.55 -21.47 -8.12
CA GLU A 92 6.54 -22.47 -7.78
C GLU A 92 6.38 -22.58 -6.26
N LEU A 93 5.22 -22.20 -5.72
CA LEU A 93 4.89 -22.47 -4.32
C LEU A 93 3.79 -23.52 -4.26
N SER A 94 4.19 -24.65 -3.68
CA SER A 94 3.42 -25.85 -3.38
C SER A 94 2.06 -25.53 -2.76
N SER A 95 1.02 -26.09 -3.37
CA SER A 95 -0.37 -26.11 -2.90
C SER A 95 -0.50 -26.76 -1.52
N ARG A 96 -1.10 -26.08 -0.54
CA ARG A 96 -1.79 -26.77 0.55
C ARG A 96 -2.97 -25.94 1.09
N THR A 97 -4.12 -26.58 0.99
CA THR A 97 -5.49 -26.12 1.20
C THR A 97 -5.84 -25.94 2.68
N THR A 98 -6.43 -24.81 3.07
CA THR A 98 -7.42 -24.75 4.16
C THR A 98 -8.39 -23.58 3.96
N SER A 99 -9.61 -23.94 3.52
CA SER A 99 -10.93 -23.33 3.81
C SER A 99 -11.05 -21.82 4.05
N THR A 100 -11.54 -21.11 3.04
CA THR A 100 -12.33 -19.87 3.17
C THR A 100 -13.83 -20.18 3.16
N PRO A 101 -14.69 -19.49 3.95
CA PRO A 101 -16.11 -19.38 3.64
C PRO A 101 -16.38 -18.24 2.65
N ASN A 102 -17.37 -18.49 1.78
CA ASN A 102 -17.95 -17.70 0.69
C ASN A 102 -17.95 -16.15 0.79
N CYS A 103 -17.86 -15.51 -0.38
CA CYS A 103 -18.94 -14.63 -0.84
C CYS A 103 -19.13 -14.73 -2.37
N HIS A 104 -20.16 -15.49 -2.73
CA HIS A 104 -20.88 -15.50 -4.00
C HIS A 104 -21.59 -14.15 -4.26
N GLN A 105 -22.07 -13.79 -5.46
CA GLN A 105 -22.43 -14.53 -6.69
C GLN A 105 -22.25 -13.52 -7.87
N THR A 106 -21.73 -13.84 -9.04
CA THR A 106 -22.28 -14.82 -10.00
C THR A 106 -21.20 -15.59 -10.76
N ILE A 107 -21.50 -16.86 -11.04
CA ILE A 107 -20.64 -17.89 -11.66
C ILE A 107 -20.65 -17.77 -13.18
N LEU A 108 -19.47 -17.79 -13.82
CA LEU A 108 -19.17 -18.72 -14.93
C LEU A 108 -17.64 -18.87 -15.14
N ASP A 109 -17.16 -20.05 -14.76
CA ASP A 109 -16.08 -20.89 -15.28
C ASP A 109 -14.65 -20.39 -15.62
N SER A 110 -13.75 -20.91 -14.77
CA SER A 110 -12.54 -21.66 -15.07
C SER A 110 -11.20 -20.93 -15.27
N ASN A 111 -10.33 -21.14 -14.27
CA ASN A 111 -8.87 -21.13 -14.31
C ASN A 111 -8.13 -19.77 -14.38
N LYS A 112 -8.06 -19.08 -13.23
CA LYS A 112 -6.81 -18.56 -12.60
C LYS A 112 -7.14 -17.61 -11.43
N GLU A 113 -6.93 -18.06 -10.20
CA GLU A 113 -6.97 -17.21 -9.00
C GLU A 113 -5.87 -16.14 -9.04
N ARG A 114 -6.23 -14.88 -8.76
CA ARG A 114 -5.27 -13.77 -8.54
C ARG A 114 -5.44 -13.22 -7.14
N THR A 115 -4.36 -13.26 -6.35
CA THR A 115 -4.22 -12.70 -5.01
C THR A 115 -4.47 -11.19 -5.02
N CYS A 116 -5.44 -10.72 -4.23
CA CYS A 116 -5.80 -9.30 -4.13
C CYS A 116 -5.03 -8.65 -2.97
N ARG A 117 -3.90 -7.99 -3.28
CA ARG A 117 -3.04 -7.28 -2.30
C ARG A 117 -3.68 -5.93 -1.93
N ARG A 118 -3.93 -5.68 -0.64
CA ARG A 118 -4.46 -4.38 -0.16
C ARG A 118 -3.32 -3.48 0.32
N THR A 119 -3.27 -2.26 -0.20
CA THR A 119 -2.28 -1.24 0.17
C THR A 119 -3.00 -0.06 0.79
N PHE A 120 -2.57 0.37 1.98
CA PHE A 120 -3.05 1.59 2.64
C PHE A 120 -1.93 2.65 2.57
N ILE A 121 -2.21 3.78 1.94
CA ILE A 121 -1.30 4.92 1.83
C ILE A 121 -1.77 5.96 2.84
N MET A 122 -0.89 6.32 3.78
CA MET A 122 -1.19 7.22 4.90
C MET A 122 -0.72 8.64 4.59
N GLU A 123 -1.51 9.39 3.83
CA GLU A 123 -1.32 10.84 3.65
C GLU A 123 -2.61 11.58 4.01
N GLY A 124 -2.51 12.55 4.92
CA GLY A 124 -3.53 13.58 5.16
C GLY A 124 -4.68 13.26 6.13
N MET A 125 -4.73 12.07 6.74
CA MET A 125 -5.68 11.77 7.83
C MET A 125 -5.01 11.88 9.19
N VAL A 126 -5.74 12.37 10.22
CA VAL A 126 -5.40 12.13 11.63
C VAL A 126 -5.50 10.61 11.86
N PHE A 127 -4.37 9.94 11.69
CA PHE A 127 -4.27 8.50 11.83
C PHE A 127 -3.96 8.19 13.28
N THR A 128 -4.95 7.63 13.96
CA THR A 128 -4.86 7.25 15.37
C THR A 128 -4.59 5.75 15.49
N PRO A 129 -3.99 5.27 16.58
CA PRO A 129 -3.90 3.83 16.87
C PRO A 129 -5.26 3.12 16.74
N LYS A 130 -6.31 3.72 17.28
CA LYS A 130 -7.67 3.18 17.22
C LYS A 130 -8.19 3.06 15.78
N THR A 131 -7.93 4.06 14.95
CA THR A 131 -8.30 4.04 13.52
C THR A 131 -7.56 2.92 12.79
N PHE A 132 -6.26 2.76 13.02
CA PHE A 132 -5.47 1.66 12.45
C PHE A 132 -6.07 0.29 12.77
N TRP A 133 -6.28 0.01 14.06
CA TRP A 133 -6.82 -1.28 14.48
C TRP A 133 -8.23 -1.52 13.96
N ASN A 134 -9.09 -0.49 13.92
CA ASN A 134 -10.43 -0.59 13.33
C ASN A 134 -10.40 -0.96 11.85
N MET A 135 -9.51 -0.33 11.08
CA MET A 135 -9.42 -0.55 9.63
C MET A 135 -8.77 -1.89 9.28
N CYS A 136 -7.81 -2.34 10.08
CA CYS A 136 -7.03 -3.55 9.79
C CYS A 136 -7.65 -4.81 10.41
N HIS A 137 -8.61 -4.68 11.33
CA HIS A 137 -9.16 -5.83 12.04
C HIS A 137 -9.67 -6.93 11.10
N ARG A 138 -9.17 -8.16 11.30
CA ARG A 138 -9.47 -9.36 10.52
C ARG A 138 -9.02 -9.31 9.06
N HIS A 139 -8.17 -8.36 8.70
CA HIS A 139 -7.56 -8.27 7.38
C HIS A 139 -6.09 -8.70 7.43
N SER A 140 -5.76 -9.70 6.61
CA SER A 140 -4.41 -10.16 6.34
C SER A 140 -3.79 -9.40 5.17
N ASP A 141 -2.52 -9.69 4.89
CA ASP A 141 -1.82 -9.21 3.70
C ASP A 141 -1.78 -7.69 3.57
N ILE A 142 -1.57 -7.01 4.71
CA ILE A 142 -1.55 -5.56 4.80
C ILE A 142 -0.13 -5.04 4.69
N ILE A 143 0.03 -4.04 3.84
CA ILE A 143 1.22 -3.19 3.75
C ILE A 143 0.92 -1.87 4.46
N VAL A 144 1.84 -1.43 5.31
CA VAL A 144 1.74 -0.20 6.11
C VAL A 144 2.77 0.80 5.62
N ILE A 145 2.37 1.76 4.79
CA ILE A 145 3.28 2.78 4.24
C ILE A 145 3.28 4.02 5.13
N VAL A 146 4.47 4.43 5.60
CA VAL A 146 4.70 5.63 6.40
C VAL A 146 5.69 6.55 5.68
N LYS A 147 5.35 7.84 5.55
CA LYS A 147 6.32 8.87 5.15
C LYS A 147 6.93 9.53 6.39
N ILE A 148 8.26 9.64 6.42
CA ILE A 148 8.96 10.31 7.52
C ILE A 148 8.89 11.82 7.32
N ALA A 149 8.34 12.53 8.32
CA ALA A 149 8.18 13.98 8.28
C ALA A 149 9.51 14.72 8.05
N GLY A 150 9.49 15.72 7.18
CA GLY A 150 10.68 16.51 6.83
C GLY A 150 11.67 15.81 5.89
N THR A 151 11.33 14.61 5.38
CA THR A 151 12.17 13.86 4.44
C THR A 151 11.33 13.24 3.31
N ASP A 152 12.00 12.75 2.26
CA ASP A 152 11.39 11.89 1.24
C ASP A 152 11.64 10.40 1.49
N GLU A 153 11.97 10.04 2.74
CA GLU A 153 12.07 8.65 3.16
C GLU A 153 10.68 8.06 3.42
N ILE A 154 10.46 6.87 2.87
CA ILE A 154 9.28 6.05 3.12
C ILE A 154 9.74 4.80 3.87
N VAL A 155 9.10 4.52 4.99
CA VAL A 155 9.26 3.29 5.78
C VAL A 155 7.99 2.47 5.68
N ASP A 156 8.13 1.15 5.59
CA ASP A 156 6.99 0.25 5.43
C ASP A 156 7.22 -1.10 6.11
N GLY A 157 6.12 -1.79 6.41
CA GLY A 157 6.07 -3.15 6.90
C GLY A 157 4.88 -3.92 6.33
N TYR A 158 5.14 -5.16 5.90
CA TYR A 158 4.12 -6.09 5.43
C TYR A 158 3.79 -7.13 6.49
N ASN A 159 2.53 -7.18 6.89
CA ASN A 159 1.98 -8.23 7.75
C ASN A 159 1.14 -9.23 6.91
N PRO A 160 1.58 -10.49 6.77
CA PRO A 160 0.79 -11.53 6.10
C PRO A 160 -0.35 -12.07 6.97
N LEU A 161 -0.31 -11.87 8.29
CA LEU A 161 -1.34 -12.31 9.22
C LEU A 161 -2.48 -11.30 9.31
N ALA A 162 -3.66 -11.78 9.68
CA ALA A 162 -4.77 -10.90 10.01
C ALA A 162 -4.45 -10.08 11.26
N TRP A 163 -4.59 -8.75 11.19
CA TRP A 163 -4.53 -7.89 12.38
C TRP A 163 -5.74 -8.19 13.26
N ASP A 164 -5.52 -8.68 14.47
CA ASP A 164 -6.58 -9.15 15.34
C ASP A 164 -6.53 -8.42 16.68
N LYS A 165 -7.55 -7.59 16.91
CA LYS A 165 -7.68 -6.81 18.14
C LYS A 165 -7.82 -7.67 19.38
N LEU A 166 -8.28 -8.91 19.22
CA LEU A 166 -8.51 -9.85 20.30
C LEU A 166 -7.22 -10.58 20.72
N LYS A 167 -6.14 -10.42 19.95
CA LYS A 167 -4.85 -11.05 20.22
C LYS A 167 -3.84 -10.02 20.73
N SER A 168 -2.89 -10.51 21.51
CA SER A 168 -1.75 -9.73 22.00
C SER A 168 -0.51 -10.62 22.06
N GLY A 169 0.66 -9.99 22.11
CA GLY A 169 1.96 -10.68 22.14
C GLY A 169 2.56 -10.89 20.74
N PHE A 170 3.62 -11.70 20.68
CA PHE A 170 4.32 -11.99 19.43
C PHE A 170 3.49 -12.88 18.52
N MET A 171 3.41 -12.49 17.24
CA MET A 171 2.77 -13.27 16.20
C MET A 171 3.84 -13.87 15.30
N GLU A 172 3.76 -15.19 15.12
CA GLU A 172 4.70 -15.98 14.36
C GLU A 172 4.42 -15.90 12.86
N THR A 173 5.43 -15.52 12.08
CA THR A 173 5.39 -15.53 10.63
C THR A 173 6.80 -15.52 10.05
N ASP A 174 6.96 -16.17 8.91
CA ASP A 174 8.15 -16.24 8.07
C ASP A 174 8.06 -15.33 6.83
N ASN A 175 6.86 -14.79 6.56
CA ASN A 175 6.54 -14.05 5.34
C ASN A 175 6.49 -12.53 5.55
N SER A 176 6.69 -12.06 6.79
CA SER A 176 6.75 -10.63 7.10
C SER A 176 8.07 -10.00 6.64
N PHE A 177 8.01 -8.75 6.19
CA PHE A 177 9.18 -7.97 5.84
C PHE A 177 8.95 -6.50 6.18
N VAL A 178 10.04 -5.79 6.45
CA VAL A 178 10.07 -4.33 6.59
C VAL A 178 11.03 -3.75 5.55
N PHE A 179 10.77 -2.52 5.11
CA PHE A 179 11.65 -1.85 4.15
C PHE A 179 11.71 -0.34 4.35
N SER A 180 12.77 0.28 3.83
CA SER A 180 12.90 1.72 3.67
C SER A 180 13.23 2.04 2.21
N LEU A 181 12.54 3.02 1.64
CA LEU A 181 12.79 3.58 0.31
C LEU A 181 13.26 5.03 0.47
N LYS A 182 14.39 5.36 -0.18
CA LYS A 182 14.93 6.72 -0.23
C LYS A 182 14.88 7.21 -1.68
N ASN A 183 14.10 8.26 -1.93
CA ASN A 183 13.78 8.74 -3.28
C ASN A 183 15.03 9.07 -4.12
N ASP A 184 16.05 9.66 -3.49
CA ASP A 184 17.25 10.12 -4.20
C ASP A 184 18.26 9.01 -4.51
N ASN A 185 18.12 7.84 -3.88
CA ASN A 185 19.04 6.73 -4.11
C ASN A 185 18.37 5.37 -3.81
N ILE A 186 17.76 4.79 -4.83
CA ILE A 186 17.16 3.43 -4.74
C ILE A 186 18.18 2.40 -4.24
N LYS A 187 19.49 2.56 -4.49
CA LYS A 187 20.52 1.63 -3.99
C LYS A 187 20.65 1.65 -2.46
N ASN A 188 20.22 2.73 -1.82
CA ASN A 188 20.16 2.85 -0.36
C ASN A 188 18.81 2.35 0.21
N SER A 189 17.92 1.82 -0.63
CA SER A 189 16.70 1.19 -0.16
C SER A 189 17.03 -0.13 0.51
N ILE A 190 16.36 -0.40 1.63
CA ILE A 190 16.61 -1.58 2.44
C ILE A 190 15.37 -2.43 2.42
N HIS A 191 15.52 -3.73 2.17
CA HIS A 191 14.48 -4.73 2.33
C HIS A 191 14.99 -5.79 3.31
N SER A 192 14.21 -6.05 4.36
CA SER A 192 14.60 -6.88 5.50
C SER A 192 13.50 -7.87 5.83
N ARG A 193 13.80 -9.17 5.71
CA ARG A 193 12.83 -10.24 6.05
C ARG A 193 12.93 -10.63 7.51
N VAL A 194 11.87 -11.24 8.03
CA VAL A 194 11.85 -11.81 9.38
C VAL A 194 12.78 -13.03 9.51
N LYS A 195 13.53 -13.12 10.61
CA LYS A 195 14.39 -14.24 11.02
C LYS A 195 13.57 -15.28 11.80
N SER A 196 12.76 -16.08 11.10
CA SER A 196 12.09 -17.33 11.55
C SER A 196 11.51 -17.45 12.99
N SER A 197 11.23 -16.36 13.71
CA SER A 197 10.51 -16.37 14.99
C SER A 197 10.03 -14.96 15.37
N GLY A 198 8.72 -14.74 15.50
CA GLY A 198 8.14 -13.54 16.12
C GLY A 198 8.39 -12.22 15.39
N GLY A 199 8.05 -12.14 14.09
CA GLY A 199 8.21 -10.91 13.29
C GLY A 199 7.24 -9.78 13.61
N LEU A 200 6.17 -10.05 14.36
CA LEU A 200 5.11 -9.08 14.64
C LEU A 200 4.79 -9.08 16.12
N TYR A 201 4.38 -7.92 16.63
CA TYR A 201 3.93 -7.79 18.00
C TYR A 201 2.57 -7.12 18.03
N TYR A 202 1.57 -7.75 18.67
CA TYR A 202 0.26 -7.16 18.86
C TYR A 202 0.23 -6.56 20.28
N PRO A 203 0.21 -5.23 20.42
CA PRO A 203 0.25 -4.54 21.70
C PRO A 203 -1.03 -4.79 22.50
N LEU A 204 -0.90 -4.84 23.83
CA LEU A 204 -2.05 -4.86 24.74
C LEU A 204 -2.83 -3.53 24.67
N ASP A 205 -2.12 -2.40 24.59
CA ASP A 205 -2.74 -1.08 24.45
C ASP A 205 -2.80 -0.64 22.98
N GLN A 206 -3.86 -1.05 22.31
CA GLN A 206 -4.17 -0.69 20.93
C GLN A 206 -4.71 0.75 20.77
N ASN A 207 -4.88 1.49 21.89
CA ASN A 207 -5.17 2.92 21.84
C ASN A 207 -3.89 3.75 21.79
N MET A 208 -2.74 3.18 22.16
CA MET A 208 -1.44 3.84 22.09
C MET A 208 -0.60 3.37 20.91
N TYR A 209 -0.65 2.09 20.55
CA TYR A 209 0.25 1.51 19.56
C TYR A 209 -0.50 1.01 18.33
N GLY A 210 0.05 1.25 17.15
CA GLY A 210 -0.45 0.77 15.87
C GLY A 210 0.35 -0.43 15.35
N PRO A 211 0.87 -0.36 14.11
CA PRO A 211 1.76 -1.37 13.57
C PRO A 211 3.04 -1.52 14.39
N TRP A 212 3.41 -2.77 14.68
CA TRP A 212 4.63 -3.10 15.42
C TRP A 212 5.25 -4.38 14.88
N PHE A 213 6.44 -4.22 14.32
CA PHE A 213 7.23 -5.26 13.69
C PHE A 213 8.48 -5.52 14.54
N GLY A 214 8.62 -6.78 14.94
CA GLY A 214 9.70 -7.28 15.78
C GLY A 214 9.78 -6.61 17.15
N PHE A 215 10.99 -6.44 17.66
CA PHE A 215 11.32 -5.83 18.94
C PHE A 215 11.67 -4.33 18.77
N ASN A 216 10.76 -3.57 18.15
CA ASN A 216 10.92 -2.14 17.80
C ASN A 216 11.72 -1.85 16.51
N GLU A 217 12.00 -2.86 15.68
CA GLU A 217 12.59 -2.63 14.35
C GLU A 217 11.75 -1.70 13.49
N PHE A 218 10.43 -1.76 13.64
CA PHE A 218 9.52 -0.74 13.15
C PHE A 218 8.25 -0.71 14.02
N MET A 219 7.99 0.42 14.68
CA MET A 219 6.83 0.60 15.53
C MET A 219 6.28 2.02 15.40
N ILE A 220 4.95 2.14 15.36
CA ILE A 220 4.26 3.43 15.38
C ILE A 220 3.40 3.49 16.64
N GLY A 221 3.59 4.52 17.46
CA GLY A 221 2.88 4.70 18.73
C GLY A 221 2.56 6.18 18.98
N SER A 222 1.59 6.43 19.87
CA SER A 222 1.26 7.75 20.38
C SER A 222 0.56 7.68 21.75
N ASN A 223 0.95 8.54 22.69
CA ASN A 223 0.27 8.73 23.97
C ASN A 223 -0.94 9.67 23.86
N VAL A 224 -1.00 10.50 22.82
CA VAL A 224 -2.08 11.47 22.57
C VAL A 224 -3.04 11.01 21.49
N SER A 225 -2.97 9.72 21.11
CA SER A 225 -3.78 9.10 20.06
C SER A 225 -3.61 9.72 18.67
N ASP A 226 -2.47 10.37 18.39
CA ASP A 226 -2.12 10.91 17.08
C ASP A 226 -0.63 10.68 16.83
N PHE A 227 -0.32 9.83 15.84
CA PHE A 227 1.05 9.43 15.51
C PHE A 227 1.97 10.60 15.11
N THR A 228 1.42 11.78 14.83
CA THR A 228 2.17 12.96 14.39
C THR A 228 2.49 13.95 15.50
N GLN A 229 1.87 13.80 16.68
CA GLN A 229 1.91 14.80 17.75
C GLN A 229 2.93 14.48 18.87
N ASP A 230 3.50 13.27 18.87
CA ASP A 230 4.54 12.88 19.81
C ASP A 230 5.66 12.09 19.13
N LYS A 231 6.65 11.66 19.92
CA LYS A 231 7.89 11.04 19.43
C LYS A 231 7.99 9.56 19.81
N LEU A 232 6.87 8.85 19.86
CA LEU A 232 6.86 7.42 20.22
C LEU A 232 7.16 6.47 19.06
N CYS A 233 7.08 6.92 17.80
CA CYS A 233 7.44 6.10 16.64
C CYS A 233 8.93 5.73 16.67
N GLN A 234 9.25 4.48 16.34
CA GLN A 234 10.61 3.94 16.40
C GLN A 234 10.94 3.08 15.18
N CYS A 235 12.20 3.15 14.76
CA CYS A 235 12.81 2.24 13.80
C CYS A 235 14.20 1.89 14.33
N LYS A 236 14.27 1.01 15.34
CA LYS A 236 15.49 0.71 16.06
C LYS A 236 15.82 -0.77 15.94
N ILE A 237 17.08 -1.08 15.66
CA ILE A 237 17.59 -2.42 15.95
C ILE A 237 18.28 -2.37 17.30
N ASP A 238 17.74 -3.14 18.23
CA ASP A 238 18.42 -3.48 19.47
C ASP A 238 18.92 -4.92 19.35
N ASP A 239 20.11 -5.10 18.77
CA ASP A 239 20.76 -6.41 18.63
C ASP A 239 21.63 -6.75 19.85
N ILE A 240 21.35 -6.15 21.01
CA ILE A 240 22.18 -6.34 22.21
C ILE A 240 22.26 -7.81 22.65
N LEU A 241 21.42 -8.73 22.13
CA LEU A 241 21.45 -10.16 22.45
C LEU A 241 21.07 -11.10 21.28
N GLY A 242 21.20 -10.71 20.01
CA GLY A 242 20.70 -11.54 18.89
C GLY A 242 19.17 -11.57 18.81
N ALA A 243 18.50 -10.62 19.48
CA ALA A 243 17.04 -10.56 19.62
C ALA A 243 16.34 -9.95 18.39
N ALA A 244 17.11 -9.40 17.44
CA ALA A 244 16.57 -8.85 16.20
C ALA A 244 15.74 -9.90 15.46
N LYS A 245 14.48 -9.57 15.22
CA LYS A 245 13.50 -10.33 14.47
C LYS A 245 13.62 -10.13 12.97
N TYR A 246 14.32 -9.09 12.52
CA TYR A 246 14.55 -8.81 11.11
C TYR A 246 16.02 -8.93 10.71
N GLU A 247 16.28 -9.34 9.46
CA GLU A 247 17.60 -9.55 8.87
C GLU A 247 18.54 -8.34 9.03
N LYS A 248 18.01 -7.14 8.78
CA LYS A 248 18.72 -5.88 8.68
C LYS A 248 17.89 -4.72 9.24
N PRO A 249 18.53 -3.65 9.76
CA PRO A 249 17.83 -2.44 10.17
C PRO A 249 17.32 -1.70 8.94
N ILE A 250 16.14 -1.10 9.03
CA ILE A 250 15.59 -0.26 7.95
C ILE A 250 16.04 1.19 8.03
N ARG A 251 16.69 1.60 9.14
CA ARG A 251 17.31 2.92 9.32
C ARG A 251 18.66 2.78 10.03
N THR A 252 19.61 3.63 9.65
CA THR A 252 21.01 3.56 10.13
C THR A 252 21.30 4.46 11.33
N THR A 253 20.39 5.37 11.72
CA THR A 253 20.52 6.26 12.89
C THR A 253 19.15 6.82 13.32
N ASP A 254 19.01 7.07 14.62
CA ASP A 254 17.86 7.68 15.32
C ASP A 254 17.51 9.09 14.79
#